data_AF-A0A2S8WW91-F1
#
_entry.id   AF-A0A2S8WW91-F1
#
_cell.length_a   1.000
_cell.length_b   1.000
_cell.length_c   1.000
_cell.angle_alpha   90.00
_cell.angle_beta   90.00
_cell.angle_gamma   90.00
#
_symmetry.space_group_name_H-M   'P 1'
#
loop_
_entity.id
_entity.type
_entity.pdbx_description
1 polymer ?
#
loop_
_entity_poly.entity_id
_entity_poly.type
_entity_poly.pdbx_seq_one_letter_code
_entity_poly.pdbx_strand_id
1 'polypeptide(L)' 'MIRHHGGRYDGCLSKRGFKNPCGRDGQILADYYPRIRVVVMSPAGPVSILAGELLPLAYDYNSEQH' A
#
# COMPACT_ATOMS: atom_id res chain seq x y z
N MET A 1 23.53 18.40 16.17
CA MET A 1 22.37 19.02 15.49
C MET A 1 22.29 18.47 14.07
N ILE A 2 21.47 17.45 13.85
CA ILE A 2 21.29 16.87 12.51
C ILE A 2 20.30 17.78 11.77
N ARG A 3 20.79 18.49 10.74
CA ARG A 3 19.96 19.38 9.91
C ARG A 3 19.08 18.51 9.01
N HIS A 4 17.77 18.54 9.25
CA HIS A 4 16.77 18.04 8.32
C HIS A 4 16.72 18.97 7.11
N HIS A 5 17.44 18.62 6.03
CA HIS A 5 17.12 19.17 4.72
C HIS A 5 15.85 18.44 4.24
N GLY A 6 14.75 19.20 4.17
CA GLY A 6 13.47 18.74 3.61
C GLY A 6 13.64 18.30 2.16
N GLY A 7 13.76 16.98 1.97
CA GLY A 7 13.64 16.33 0.68
C GLY A 7 12.17 16.08 0.38
N ARG A 8 11.61 16.88 -0.52
CA ARG A 8 10.31 16.60 -1.14
C ARG A 8 10.37 15.21 -1.80
N TYR A 9 9.57 14.27 -1.30
CA TYR A 9 9.31 12.98 -1.96
C TYR A 9 8.30 13.19 -3.09
N ASP A 10 8.68 14.02 -4.05
CA ASP A 10 7.94 14.23 -5.29
C ASP A 10 8.34 13.13 -6.27
N GLY A 11 7.48 12.13 -6.49
CA GLY A 11 7.64 11.24 -7.62
C GLY A 11 6.96 9.88 -7.46
N CYS A 12 5.96 9.63 -8.30
CA CYS A 12 5.42 8.31 -8.66
C CYS A 12 6.54 7.39 -9.12
N LEU A 13 6.64 6.13 -8.66
CA LEU A 13 7.97 5.54 -8.55
C LEU A 13 8.10 4.10 -9.24
N SER A 14 8.79 3.96 -10.41
CA SER A 14 9.45 2.82 -11.13
C SER A 14 10.45 3.32 -12.20
N LYS A 15 11.80 3.32 -12.06
CA LYS A 15 12.73 4.38 -12.63
C LYS A 15 12.32 5.78 -12.15
N ARG A 16 11.05 6.04 -12.32
CA ARG A 16 10.15 6.69 -11.42
C ARG A 16 10.49 6.38 -9.89
N GLY A 17 10.94 5.16 -9.43
CA GLY A 17 11.11 4.40 -8.10
C GLY A 17 10.05 3.50 -7.30
N PHE A 18 9.55 3.77 -6.07
CA PHE A 18 8.40 3.11 -5.33
C PHE A 18 6.96 3.14 -5.95
N LYS A 19 6.28 1.98 -6.02
CA LYS A 19 4.90 1.85 -6.53
C LYS A 19 3.96 1.20 -5.54
N ASN A 20 2.82 1.84 -5.30
CA ASN A 20 1.70 1.22 -4.60
C ASN A 20 1.10 0.09 -5.45
N PRO A 21 0.55 -0.96 -4.82
CA PRO A 21 -0.24 -1.98 -5.52
C PRO A 21 -1.40 -1.31 -6.28
N CYS A 22 -1.66 -1.76 -7.51
CA CYS A 22 -2.83 -1.29 -8.25
C CYS A 22 -4.11 -1.87 -7.63
N GLY A 23 -5.29 -1.38 -8.02
CA GLY A 23 -6.55 -1.85 -7.45
C GLY A 23 -6.74 -3.37 -7.52
N ARG A 24 -6.34 -4.00 -8.64
CA ARG A 24 -6.39 -5.46 -8.79
C ARG A 24 -5.44 -6.17 -7.84
N ASP A 25 -4.19 -5.73 -7.75
CA ASP A 25 -3.19 -6.35 -6.87
C ASP A 25 -3.59 -6.20 -5.41
N GLY A 26 -4.11 -5.02 -5.05
CA GLY A 26 -4.62 -4.75 -3.70
C GLY A 26 -5.77 -5.65 -3.32
N GLN A 27 -6.71 -5.89 -4.26
CA GLN A 27 -7.85 -6.78 -4.04
C GLN A 27 -7.39 -8.24 -3.84
N ILE A 28 -6.51 -8.75 -4.70
CA ILE A 28 -5.95 -10.10 -4.56
C ILE A 28 -5.22 -10.26 -3.22
N LEU A 29 -4.47 -9.25 -2.79
CA LEU A 29 -3.76 -9.29 -1.51
C LEU A 29 -4.73 -9.26 -0.32
N ALA A 30 -5.79 -8.45 -0.38
CA ALA A 30 -6.79 -8.38 0.67
C ALA A 30 -7.57 -9.69 0.80
N ASP A 31 -7.97 -10.29 -0.32
CA ASP A 31 -8.80 -11.50 -0.33
C ASP A 31 -8.03 -12.75 0.11
N TYR A 32 -6.82 -12.96 -0.44
CA TYR A 32 -6.09 -14.22 -0.24
C TYR A 32 -5.03 -14.14 0.86
N TYR A 33 -4.49 -12.94 1.15
CA TYR A 33 -3.37 -12.76 2.06
C TYR A 33 -3.59 -11.58 3.03
N PRO A 34 -4.74 -11.45 3.72
CA PRO A 34 -5.09 -10.24 4.47
C PRO A 34 -4.07 -9.86 5.57
N ARG A 35 -3.29 -10.84 6.06
CA ARG A 35 -2.29 -10.65 7.12
C ARG A 35 -0.87 -10.38 6.61
N ILE A 36 -0.62 -10.41 5.28
CA ILE A 36 0.69 -10.05 4.73
C ILE A 36 0.91 -8.55 4.89
N ARG A 37 2.16 -8.14 5.06
CA ARG A 37 2.52 -6.73 5.11
C ARG A 37 2.88 -6.22 3.71
N VAL A 38 2.28 -5.09 3.34
CA VAL A 38 2.54 -4.40 2.07
C VAL A 38 3.18 -3.06 2.41
N VAL A 39 4.29 -2.74 1.76
CA VAL A 39 4.84 -1.40 1.84
C VAL A 39 4.02 -0.52 0.90
N VAL A 40 3.61 0.65 1.36
CA VAL A 40 2.93 1.68 0.57
C VAL A 40 3.59 3.03 0.80
N MET A 41 3.55 3.91 -0.19
CA MET A 41 4.03 5.27 -0.04
C MET A 41 2.95 6.11 0.63
N SER A 42 3.28 6.70 1.78
CA SER A 42 2.46 7.71 2.45
C SER A 42 3.09 9.09 2.26
N PRO A 43 2.36 10.18 2.54
CA PRO A 43 2.93 11.52 2.58
C PRO A 43 4.05 11.70 3.62
N ALA A 44 4.20 10.80 4.60
CA ALA A 44 5.32 10.83 5.56
C ALA A 44 6.51 9.96 5.12
N GLY A 45 6.40 9.27 3.97
CA GLY A 45 7.35 8.28 3.48
C GLY A 45 6.76 6.87 3.40
N PRO A 46 7.59 5.87 3.07
CA PRO A 46 7.14 4.49 2.96
C PRO A 46 6.70 3.94 4.33
N VAL A 47 5.51 3.34 4.38
CA VAL A 47 4.95 2.69 5.56
C VAL A 47 4.59 1.25 5.24
N SER A 48 4.67 0.38 6.24
CA SER A 48 4.29 -1.03 6.11
C SER A 48 2.94 -1.24 6.79
N ILE A 49 1.91 -1.60 6.01
CA ILE A 49 0.53 -1.86 6.49
C ILE A 49 0.11 -3.30 6.22
N LEU A 50 -0.99 -3.78 6.81
CA LEU A 50 -1.56 -5.07 6.44
C LEU A 50 -2.30 -4.95 5.09
N ALA A 51 -2.27 -6.01 4.28
CA ALA A 51 -3.00 -6.03 3.01
C ALA A 51 -4.51 -5.83 3.20
N GLY A 52 -5.11 -6.38 4.26
CA GLY A 52 -6.53 -6.14 4.57
C GLY A 52 -6.86 -4.68 4.89
N GLU A 53 -5.88 -3.86 5.30
CA GLU A 53 -6.07 -2.43 5.58
C GLU A 53 -5.90 -1.56 4.33
N LEU A 54 -5.41 -2.13 3.22
CA LEU A 54 -5.23 -1.41 1.97
C LEU A 54 -6.57 -1.01 1.34
N LEU A 55 -7.59 -1.85 1.52
CA LEU A 55 -8.93 -1.68 0.98
C LEU A 55 -9.97 -1.92 2.10
N PRO A 56 -10.15 -0.96 3.02
CA PRO A 56 -11.06 -1.13 4.17
C PRO A 56 -12.54 -1.22 3.78
N LEU A 57 -12.88 -0.88 2.53
CA LEU A 57 -14.20 -1.04 1.92
C LEU A 57 -14.12 -1.90 0.64
N ALA A 58 -13.11 -2.78 0.54
CA ALA A 58 -13.05 -3.74 -0.56
C ALA A 58 -14.32 -4.58 -0.60
N TYR A 59 -14.71 -4.94 -1.81
CA TYR A 59 -15.67 -6.01 -2.01
C TYR A 59 -15.05 -7.30 -1.45
N ASP A 60 -15.68 -7.91 -0.45
CA ASP A 60 -15.21 -9.16 0.15
C ASP A 60 -15.78 -10.34 -0.64
N TYR A 61 -14.98 -10.84 -1.60
CA TYR A 61 -15.39 -11.97 -2.44
C TYR A 61 -15.69 -13.22 -1.62
N ASN A 62 -15.00 -13.43 -0.50
CA ASN A 62 -15.15 -14.65 0.30
C ASN A 62 -16.45 -14.63 1.12
N SER A 63 -16.88 -13.44 1.56
CA SER A 63 -18.17 -13.26 2.26
C SER A 63 -19.39 -13.49 1.36
N GLU A 64 -19.26 -13.24 0.05
CA GLU A 64 -20.37 -13.36 -0.92
C GLU A 64 -20.49 -14.76 -1.55
N GLN A 65 -19.53 -15.65 -1.32
CA GLN A 65 -19.59 -17.05 -1.77
C GLN A 65 -20.22 -18.00 -0.74
N HIS A 66 -20.62 -17.48 0.42
CA HIS A 66 -21.16 -18.24 1.55
C HIS A 66 -22.67 -18.01 1.69
#